data_AF-A0A1H9M093-F1
#
_entry.id   AF-A0A1H9M093-F1
#
_cell.length_a   1.000
_cell.length_b   1.000
_cell.length_c   1.000
_cell.angle_alpha   90.00
_cell.angle_beta   90.00
_cell.angle_gamma   90.00
#
_symmetry.space_group_name_H-M   'P 1'
#
loop_
_entity.id
_entity.type
_entity.pdbx_description
1 polymer ?
#
loop_
_entity_poly.entity_id
_entity_poly.type
_entity_poly.pdbx_seq_one_letter_code
_entity_poly.pdbx_strand_id
1 'polypeptide(L)'
;MKKSMTNILVFPCGSEIGIEIYNSLSDIKNINLFGGSSVSNNPGKMYYERYFEGFPMVDDNDFIDYLNDFIQKYNIDILYPAMDKVILNLSKQLDKVNCRVIIANEETVEICMSKSKSYKKFKNKIRVPKLIDINSNNNSFPLFVKPDIGHGSRGAKLIKSFKELDLIEQDMILMEYLPGKEYTIDCFTDFRGNLLFVGGRQRKRIVNGISASTELVNNSKFNEIAGIINRYLKFNGAWFFQLKVDSNGEFCLLEIAPRIAGVSGLYRIIGVNLPLLNIYNIFEIKVSIQKNDFMIESEKSLVSRYSIGIKYKKVYIDLDDTLIINNKVNLNAISFIYSCINNKYEVYLITRHRGDLTSYLEKFKLTNLFTDIIWIKNNSPKSKYIDKKESIFIDDSYQEREDVLINCKIPVFDVSAIEGLLY
;
A
#
# COMPACT_ATOMS: atom_id res chain seq x y z
N MET A 1 -22.33 11.97 8.41
CA MET A 1 -22.75 10.86 7.51
C MET A 1 -24.05 10.27 8.05
N LYS A 2 -25.11 10.15 7.22
CA LYS A 2 -26.41 9.56 7.63
C LYS A 2 -26.45 8.02 7.52
N LYS A 3 -25.48 7.39 6.85
CA LYS A 3 -25.33 5.93 6.74
C LYS A 3 -24.36 5.44 7.81
N SER A 4 -24.67 4.31 8.46
CA SER A 4 -23.85 3.72 9.52
C SER A 4 -22.53 3.13 9.00
N MET A 5 -22.52 2.60 7.77
CA MET A 5 -21.35 2.00 7.11
C MET A 5 -21.25 2.48 5.66
N THR A 6 -20.04 2.76 5.19
CA THR A 6 -19.74 3.10 3.79
C THR A 6 -19.00 1.95 3.12
N ASN A 7 -19.55 1.41 2.05
CA ASN A 7 -18.92 0.35 1.26
C ASN A 7 -18.04 0.98 0.17
N ILE A 8 -16.75 0.68 0.19
CA ILE A 8 -15.77 1.23 -0.74
C ILE A 8 -15.14 0.11 -1.54
N LEU A 9 -15.28 0.16 -2.86
CA LEU A 9 -14.58 -0.73 -3.79
C LEU A 9 -13.24 -0.12 -4.18
N VAL A 10 -12.14 -0.82 -3.91
CA VAL A 10 -10.80 -0.46 -4.39
C VAL A 10 -10.47 -1.30 -5.63
N PHE A 11 -10.14 -0.64 -6.74
CA PHE A 11 -9.91 -1.34 -8.01
C PHE A 11 -8.77 -0.72 -8.84
N PRO A 12 -7.76 -1.50 -9.28
CA PRO A 12 -7.44 -2.85 -8.81
C PRO A 12 -6.86 -2.81 -7.38
N CYS A 13 -7.28 -3.72 -6.51
CA CYS A 13 -6.90 -3.72 -5.10
C CYS A 13 -5.46 -4.17 -4.82
N GLY A 14 -4.86 -4.96 -5.72
CA GLY A 14 -3.52 -5.54 -5.54
C GLY A 14 -2.35 -4.65 -5.97
N SER A 15 -2.57 -3.41 -6.40
CA SER A 15 -1.48 -2.48 -6.70
C SER A 15 -0.87 -1.91 -5.41
N GLU A 16 0.35 -1.35 -5.48
CA GLU A 16 0.94 -0.60 -4.34
C GLU A 16 -0.01 0.49 -3.81
N ILE A 17 -0.74 1.14 -4.71
CA ILE A 17 -1.74 2.16 -4.37
C ILE A 17 -2.93 1.50 -3.67
N GLY A 18 -3.42 0.37 -4.19
CA GLY A 18 -4.53 -0.38 -3.59
C GLY A 18 -4.21 -0.91 -2.20
N ILE A 19 -2.97 -1.35 -1.96
CA ILE A 19 -2.50 -1.78 -0.63
C ILE A 19 -2.36 -0.58 0.31
N GLU A 20 -1.88 0.59 -0.16
CA GLU A 20 -1.84 1.77 0.72
C GLU A 20 -3.24 2.30 1.07
N ILE A 21 -4.20 2.21 0.15
CA ILE A 21 -5.61 2.50 0.44
C ILE A 21 -6.14 1.55 1.51
N TYR A 22 -5.84 0.24 1.40
CA TYR A 22 -6.18 -0.75 2.43
C TYR A 22 -5.60 -0.36 3.79
N ASN A 23 -4.29 -0.16 3.87
CA ASN A 23 -3.59 0.19 5.11
C ASN A 23 -4.10 1.50 5.74
N SER A 24 -4.71 2.36 4.93
CA SER A 24 -5.24 3.65 5.37
C SER A 24 -6.68 3.57 5.88
N LEU A 25 -7.46 2.57 5.47
CA LEU A 25 -8.91 2.54 5.66
C LEU A 25 -9.44 1.27 6.33
N SER A 26 -8.68 0.18 6.41
CA SER A 26 -9.17 -1.14 6.89
C SER A 26 -9.74 -1.11 8.30
N ASP A 27 -9.16 -0.30 9.19
CA ASP A 27 -9.52 -0.25 10.61
C ASP A 27 -10.46 0.92 10.94
N ILE A 28 -10.98 1.61 9.91
CA ILE A 28 -11.91 2.73 10.10
C ILE A 28 -13.32 2.17 10.36
N LYS A 29 -13.80 2.35 11.60
CA LYS A 29 -15.06 1.79 12.13
C LYS A 29 -16.27 1.80 11.18
N ASN A 30 -16.43 2.84 10.36
CA ASN A 30 -17.61 3.03 9.51
C ASN A 30 -17.33 2.76 8.01
N ILE A 31 -16.26 2.03 7.69
CA ILE A 31 -15.86 1.69 6.32
C ILE A 31 -15.81 0.17 6.17
N ASN A 32 -16.43 -0.33 5.10
CA ASN A 32 -16.20 -1.68 4.60
C ASN A 32 -15.38 -1.60 3.30
N LEU A 33 -14.23 -2.24 3.27
CA LEU A 33 -13.40 -2.32 2.07
C LEU A 33 -13.72 -3.57 1.25
N PHE A 34 -13.94 -3.38 -0.05
CA PHE A 34 -14.09 -4.40 -1.07
C PHE A 34 -12.88 -4.30 -2.01
N GLY A 35 -12.22 -5.42 -2.27
CA GLY A 35 -11.06 -5.48 -3.17
C GLY A 35 -11.45 -6.13 -4.49
N GLY A 36 -11.44 -5.38 -5.59
CA GLY A 36 -11.69 -5.92 -6.93
C GLY A 36 -10.39 -6.15 -7.70
N SER A 37 -10.33 -7.19 -8.52
CA SER A 37 -9.20 -7.47 -9.42
C SER A 37 -9.64 -8.14 -10.72
N SER A 38 -9.06 -7.72 -11.84
CA SER A 38 -9.19 -8.41 -13.13
C SER A 38 -8.25 -9.61 -13.28
N VAL A 39 -7.27 -9.76 -12.38
CA VAL A 39 -6.26 -10.83 -12.42
C VAL A 39 -6.33 -11.70 -11.17
N SER A 40 -6.28 -13.03 -11.34
CA SER A 40 -6.40 -13.99 -10.23
C SER A 40 -5.17 -14.04 -9.31
N ASN A 41 -3.97 -13.78 -9.85
CA ASN A 41 -2.73 -13.80 -9.09
C ASN A 41 -2.23 -12.38 -8.75
N ASN A 42 -2.68 -11.86 -7.61
CA ASN A 42 -2.24 -10.55 -7.10
C ASN A 42 -2.25 -10.53 -5.57
N PRO A 43 -1.49 -9.62 -4.92
CA PRO A 43 -1.40 -9.59 -3.47
C PRO A 43 -2.69 -9.15 -2.77
N GLY A 44 -3.65 -8.52 -3.47
CA GLY A 44 -4.89 -8.00 -2.87
C GLY A 44 -5.69 -9.05 -2.10
N LYS A 45 -5.66 -10.32 -2.54
CA LYS A 45 -6.32 -11.44 -1.84
C LYS A 45 -5.82 -11.66 -0.40
N MET A 46 -4.58 -11.23 -0.10
CA MET A 46 -3.94 -11.39 1.22
C MET A 46 -4.22 -10.21 2.16
N TYR A 47 -4.95 -9.19 1.69
CA TYR A 47 -5.28 -7.99 2.46
C TYR A 47 -6.79 -7.85 2.63
N TYR A 48 -7.56 -7.99 1.55
CA TYR A 48 -8.99 -7.70 1.57
C TYR A 48 -9.80 -8.92 2.00
N GLU A 49 -10.49 -8.82 3.13
CA GLU A 49 -11.47 -9.83 3.57
C GLU A 49 -12.58 -10.05 2.52
N ARG A 50 -13.05 -8.97 1.90
CA ARG A 50 -14.06 -8.97 0.82
C ARG A 50 -13.37 -8.83 -0.53
N TYR A 51 -12.61 -9.85 -0.90
CA TYR A 51 -11.89 -9.91 -2.18
C TYR A 51 -12.73 -10.55 -3.28
N PHE A 52 -12.69 -9.95 -4.47
CA PHE A 52 -13.39 -10.40 -5.67
C PHE A 52 -12.45 -10.37 -6.88
N GLU A 53 -12.30 -11.52 -7.52
CA GLU A 53 -11.60 -11.66 -8.79
C GLU A 53 -12.56 -11.76 -9.97
N GLY A 54 -12.02 -11.69 -11.19
CA GLY A 54 -12.80 -11.90 -12.42
C GLY A 54 -13.53 -10.64 -12.91
N PHE A 55 -13.12 -9.45 -12.47
CA PHE A 55 -13.55 -8.22 -13.13
C PHE A 55 -13.04 -8.22 -14.59
N PRO A 56 -13.82 -7.74 -15.57
CA PRO A 56 -13.31 -7.46 -16.90
C PRO A 56 -12.09 -6.52 -16.83
N MET A 57 -11.26 -6.52 -17.86
CA MET A 57 -10.24 -5.48 -17.98
C MET A 57 -10.94 -4.14 -18.17
N VAL A 58 -10.33 -3.05 -17.69
CA VAL A 58 -10.98 -1.73 -17.76
C VAL A 58 -11.25 -1.25 -19.20
N ASP A 59 -10.56 -1.85 -20.18
CA ASP A 59 -10.73 -1.51 -21.60
C ASP A 59 -11.82 -2.36 -22.28
N ASP A 60 -12.35 -3.37 -21.59
CA ASP A 60 -13.37 -4.26 -22.14
C ASP A 60 -14.72 -3.52 -22.18
N ASN A 61 -15.49 -3.77 -23.24
CA ASN A 61 -16.75 -3.06 -23.49
C ASN A 61 -17.82 -3.32 -22.41
N ASP A 62 -17.74 -4.47 -21.73
CA ASP A 62 -18.66 -4.91 -20.67
C ASP A 62 -18.22 -4.47 -19.26
N PHE A 63 -17.07 -3.80 -19.12
CA PHE A 63 -16.53 -3.42 -17.83
C PHE A 63 -17.48 -2.56 -16.99
N ILE A 64 -18.11 -1.53 -17.60
CA ILE A 64 -19.03 -0.63 -16.89
C ILE A 64 -20.31 -1.36 -16.46
N ASP A 65 -20.86 -2.21 -17.33
CA ASP A 65 -22.07 -2.98 -17.02
C ASP A 65 -21.81 -3.94 -15.86
N TYR A 66 -20.71 -4.68 -15.92
CA TYR A 66 -20.26 -5.55 -14.82
C TYR A 66 -20.03 -4.75 -13.52
N LEU A 67 -19.35 -3.60 -13.61
CA LEU A 67 -19.08 -2.74 -12.45
C LEU A 67 -20.39 -2.26 -11.81
N ASN A 68 -21.38 -1.88 -12.60
CA ASN A 68 -22.68 -1.43 -12.12
C ASN A 68 -23.49 -2.56 -11.47
N ASP A 69 -23.46 -3.77 -12.05
CA ASP A 69 -24.05 -4.96 -11.43
C ASP A 69 -23.39 -5.26 -10.08
N PHE A 70 -22.06 -5.15 -10.00
CA PHE A 70 -21.31 -5.32 -8.77
C PHE A 70 -21.68 -4.24 -7.74
N ILE A 71 -21.74 -2.97 -8.15
CA ILE A 71 -22.14 -1.84 -7.31
C ILE A 71 -23.51 -2.10 -6.69
N GLN A 72 -24.49 -2.51 -7.50
CA GLN A 72 -25.84 -2.81 -7.04
C GLN A 72 -25.85 -4.00 -6.08
N LYS A 73 -25.20 -5.11 -6.46
CA LYS A 73 -25.17 -6.35 -5.67
C LYS A 73 -24.58 -6.16 -4.27
N TYR A 74 -23.50 -5.37 -4.15
CA TYR A 74 -22.78 -5.16 -2.89
C TYR A 74 -23.05 -3.81 -2.24
N ASN A 75 -23.99 -3.02 -2.79
CA ASN A 75 -24.33 -1.67 -2.34
C ASN A 75 -23.09 -0.78 -2.16
N ILE A 76 -22.23 -0.75 -3.19
CA ILE A 76 -20.99 0.05 -3.18
C ILE A 76 -21.36 1.54 -3.21
N ASP A 77 -20.87 2.30 -2.24
CA ASP A 77 -21.11 3.75 -2.17
C ASP A 77 -20.03 4.54 -2.93
N ILE A 78 -18.80 4.03 -2.91
CA ILE A 78 -17.62 4.68 -3.48
C ILE A 78 -16.77 3.67 -4.25
N LEU A 79 -16.38 4.04 -5.47
CA LEU A 79 -15.26 3.44 -6.19
C LEU A 79 -13.99 4.28 -5.96
N TYR A 80 -12.93 3.62 -5.51
CA TYR A 80 -11.60 4.19 -5.32
C TYR A 80 -10.62 3.55 -6.33
N PRO A 81 -10.38 4.22 -7.48
CA PRO A 81 -9.43 3.73 -8.47
C PRO A 81 -7.99 3.76 -7.95
N ALA A 82 -7.28 2.66 -8.13
CA ALA A 82 -5.91 2.46 -7.63
C ALA A 82 -4.88 2.24 -8.76
N MET A 83 -5.21 2.67 -9.98
CA MET A 83 -4.33 2.58 -11.15
C MET A 83 -4.63 3.68 -12.17
N ASP A 84 -3.57 4.26 -12.74
CA ASP A 84 -3.63 5.36 -13.70
C ASP A 84 -4.50 5.05 -14.94
N LYS A 85 -4.39 3.84 -15.48
CA LYS A 85 -5.19 3.39 -16.62
C LYS A 85 -6.69 3.31 -16.29
N VAL A 86 -7.02 2.88 -15.07
CA VAL A 86 -8.41 2.81 -14.60
C VAL A 86 -8.97 4.21 -14.44
N ILE A 87 -8.20 5.12 -13.84
CA ILE A 87 -8.54 6.53 -13.72
C ILE A 87 -8.84 7.14 -15.10
N LEU A 88 -7.95 6.97 -16.08
CA LEU A 88 -8.16 7.50 -17.43
C LEU A 88 -9.42 6.97 -18.10
N ASN A 89 -9.69 5.67 -17.99
CA ASN A 89 -10.86 5.07 -18.62
C ASN A 89 -12.15 5.56 -17.96
N LEU A 90 -12.21 5.47 -16.62
CA LEU A 90 -13.38 5.91 -15.86
C LEU A 90 -13.66 7.40 -16.04
N SER A 91 -12.64 8.27 -16.12
CA SER A 91 -12.86 9.72 -16.27
C SER A 91 -13.66 10.09 -17.51
N LYS A 92 -13.65 9.26 -18.55
CA LYS A 92 -14.39 9.46 -19.81
C LYS A 92 -15.83 8.96 -19.75
N GLN A 93 -16.18 8.20 -18.72
CA GLN A 93 -17.46 7.49 -18.60
C GLN A 93 -18.06 7.61 -17.20
N LEU A 94 -17.66 8.65 -16.43
CA LEU A 94 -18.07 8.87 -15.05
C LEU A 94 -19.59 8.85 -14.88
N ASP A 95 -20.31 9.46 -15.82
CA ASP A 95 -21.77 9.58 -15.80
C ASP A 95 -22.49 8.22 -15.93
N LYS A 96 -21.77 7.17 -16.33
CA LYS A 96 -22.29 5.81 -16.47
C LYS A 96 -22.05 4.94 -15.23
N VAL A 97 -21.31 5.40 -14.23
CA VAL A 97 -20.99 4.63 -13.03
C VAL A 97 -21.98 4.93 -11.92
N ASN A 98 -22.66 3.91 -11.40
CA ASN A 98 -23.77 4.05 -10.45
C ASN A 98 -23.36 4.28 -8.99
N CYS A 99 -22.15 4.80 -8.75
CA CYS A 99 -21.68 5.18 -7.42
C CYS A 99 -20.74 6.40 -7.49
N ARG A 100 -20.35 6.94 -6.34
CA ARG A 100 -19.39 8.06 -6.33
C ARG A 100 -17.99 7.53 -6.68
N VAL A 101 -17.25 8.24 -7.54
CA VAL A 101 -15.89 7.85 -7.93
C VAL A 101 -14.89 8.88 -7.44
N ILE A 102 -13.84 8.46 -6.74
CA ILE A 102 -12.76 9.35 -6.31
C ILE A 102 -11.84 9.62 -7.51
N ILE A 103 -12.13 10.69 -8.24
CA ILE A 103 -11.37 11.08 -9.43
C ILE A 103 -11.49 12.59 -9.71
N ALA A 104 -10.47 13.15 -10.36
CA ALA A 104 -10.53 14.50 -10.93
C ALA A 104 -11.37 14.53 -12.22
N ASN A 105 -11.67 15.73 -12.74
CA ASN A 105 -12.39 15.84 -14.01
C ASN A 105 -11.55 15.34 -15.20
N GLU A 106 -12.22 14.96 -16.29
CA GLU A 106 -11.60 14.38 -17.49
C GLU A 106 -10.41 15.20 -18.02
N GLU A 107 -10.56 16.51 -18.20
CA GLU A 107 -9.46 17.37 -18.69
C GLU A 107 -8.20 17.25 -17.82
N THR A 108 -8.36 17.27 -16.49
CA THR A 108 -7.23 17.16 -15.56
C THR A 108 -6.58 15.79 -15.69
N VAL A 109 -7.39 14.72 -15.71
CA VAL A 109 -6.89 13.35 -15.86
C VAL A 109 -6.12 13.19 -17.16
N GLU A 110 -6.66 13.66 -18.28
CA GLU A 110 -6.00 13.57 -19.58
C GLU A 110 -4.66 14.32 -19.64
N ILE A 111 -4.60 15.52 -19.06
CA ILE A 111 -3.36 16.31 -19.02
C ILE A 111 -2.32 15.60 -18.15
N CYS A 112 -2.71 15.11 -16.97
CA CYS A 112 -1.80 14.42 -16.06
C CYS A 112 -1.28 13.10 -16.64
N MET A 113 -2.11 12.36 -17.38
CA MET A 113 -1.74 11.05 -17.93
C MET A 113 -0.68 11.10 -19.04
N SER A 114 -0.59 12.23 -19.75
CA SER A 114 0.39 12.45 -20.82
C SER A 114 1.43 13.49 -20.39
N LYS A 115 2.70 13.07 -20.39
CA LYS A 115 3.82 13.93 -20.00
C LYS A 115 3.97 15.09 -20.99
N SER A 116 3.78 14.86 -22.27
CA SER A 116 3.80 15.86 -23.33
C SER A 116 2.68 16.89 -23.17
N LYS A 117 1.44 16.46 -22.87
CA LYS A 117 0.33 17.38 -22.54
C LYS A 117 0.63 18.21 -21.30
N SER A 118 1.13 17.58 -20.23
CA SER A 118 1.56 18.25 -19.01
C SER A 118 2.65 19.29 -19.29
N TYR A 119 3.71 18.93 -20.02
CA TYR A 119 4.80 19.85 -20.36
C TYR A 119 4.30 21.01 -21.20
N LYS A 120 3.44 20.75 -22.20
CA LYS A 120 2.83 21.80 -23.02
C LYS A 120 2.00 22.77 -22.18
N LYS A 121 1.23 22.29 -21.20
CA LYS A 121 0.40 23.14 -20.30
C LYS A 121 1.27 24.02 -19.39
N PHE A 122 2.39 23.49 -18.90
CA PHE A 122 3.20 24.12 -17.84
C PHE A 122 4.52 24.75 -18.28
N LYS A 123 5.02 24.55 -19.51
CA LYS A 123 6.35 25.01 -19.97
C LYS A 123 6.69 26.48 -19.74
N ASN A 124 5.68 27.36 -19.71
CA ASN A 124 5.85 28.82 -19.51
C ASN A 124 5.52 29.26 -18.07
N LYS A 125 5.37 28.31 -17.15
CA LYS A 125 4.93 28.55 -15.76
C LYS A 125 5.83 27.87 -14.75
N ILE A 126 6.32 26.68 -15.10
CA ILE A 126 7.23 25.85 -14.33
C ILE A 126 8.24 25.31 -15.33
N ARG A 127 9.50 25.14 -14.90
CA ARG A 127 10.50 24.46 -15.72
C ARG A 127 10.04 23.03 -16.01
N VAL A 128 9.97 22.68 -17.29
CA VAL A 128 9.69 21.33 -17.79
C VAL A 128 10.86 20.86 -18.63
N PRO A 129 11.12 19.55 -18.74
CA PRO A 129 12.20 19.05 -19.58
C PRO A 129 12.13 19.56 -21.02
N LYS A 130 13.29 19.88 -21.59
CA LYS A 130 13.44 20.16 -23.01
C LYS A 130 13.22 18.86 -23.76
N LEU A 131 12.13 18.81 -24.52
CA LEU A 131 11.88 17.73 -25.47
C LEU A 131 12.84 17.88 -26.66
N ILE A 132 13.36 16.75 -27.11
CA ILE A 132 14.37 16.68 -28.17
C ILE A 132 13.77 15.91 -29.33
N ASP A 133 13.98 16.41 -30.54
CA ASP A 133 13.61 15.68 -31.76
C ASP A 133 14.53 14.47 -31.92
N ILE A 134 13.93 13.29 -32.03
CA ILE A 134 14.64 12.03 -32.21
C ILE A 134 15.45 12.00 -33.52
N ASN A 135 15.01 12.76 -34.53
CA ASN A 135 15.66 12.83 -35.83
C ASN A 135 16.78 13.88 -35.91
N SER A 136 17.07 14.59 -34.82
CA SER A 136 18.11 15.62 -34.79
C SER A 136 19.52 15.00 -34.72
N ASN A 137 20.36 15.33 -35.71
CA ASN A 137 21.77 14.89 -35.77
C ASN A 137 22.69 15.65 -34.81
N ASN A 138 22.22 16.72 -34.15
CA ASN A 138 23.01 17.58 -33.26
C ASN A 138 22.72 17.36 -31.77
N ASN A 139 22.37 16.13 -31.39
CA ASN A 139 22.02 15.79 -30.02
C ASN A 139 23.26 15.63 -29.13
N SER A 140 23.30 16.34 -28.00
CA SER A 140 24.34 16.17 -26.97
C SER A 140 23.91 15.14 -25.93
N PHE A 141 24.74 14.12 -25.69
CA PHE A 141 24.47 13.05 -24.75
C PHE A 141 25.03 13.36 -23.34
N PRO A 142 24.47 12.76 -22.27
CA PRO A 142 23.37 11.79 -22.29
C PRO A 142 21.98 12.43 -22.44
N LEU A 143 21.05 11.68 -23.02
CA LEU A 143 19.62 11.99 -23.11
C LEU A 143 18.79 11.02 -22.28
N PHE A 144 17.51 11.32 -22.09
CA PHE A 144 16.58 10.43 -21.40
C PHE A 144 15.36 10.17 -22.25
N VAL A 145 14.95 8.91 -22.34
CA VAL A 145 13.73 8.49 -23.04
C VAL A 145 12.76 7.85 -22.07
N LYS A 146 11.46 8.07 -22.28
CA LYS A 146 10.38 7.39 -21.53
C LYS A 146 9.08 7.39 -22.33
N PRO A 147 8.12 6.50 -22.02
CA PRO A 147 6.78 6.56 -22.62
C PRO A 147 6.06 7.85 -22.25
N ASP A 148 5.30 8.42 -23.19
CA ASP A 148 4.48 9.61 -22.91
C ASP A 148 3.41 9.29 -21.86
N ILE A 149 2.69 8.20 -22.09
CA ILE A 149 1.71 7.60 -21.17
C ILE A 149 2.33 6.35 -20.55
N GLY A 150 2.35 6.25 -19.23
CA GLY A 150 2.91 5.09 -18.54
C GLY A 150 3.21 5.37 -17.07
N HIS A 151 3.56 4.32 -16.34
CA HIS A 151 3.81 4.34 -14.90
C HIS A 151 5.02 3.47 -14.50
N GLY A 152 5.54 3.66 -13.29
CA GLY A 152 6.54 2.77 -12.69
C GLY A 152 7.87 2.68 -13.44
N SER A 153 8.27 3.75 -14.13
CA SER A 153 9.52 3.83 -14.91
C SER A 153 9.70 2.75 -16.00
N ARG A 154 8.64 2.04 -16.39
CA ARG A 154 8.70 1.07 -17.49
C ARG A 154 9.01 1.79 -18.80
N GLY A 155 9.96 1.26 -19.57
CA GLY A 155 10.42 1.88 -20.82
C GLY A 155 11.29 3.13 -20.64
N ALA A 156 11.59 3.55 -19.41
CA ALA A 156 12.45 4.71 -19.17
C ALA A 156 13.93 4.32 -19.24
N LYS A 157 14.74 5.03 -20.04
CA LYS A 157 16.14 4.68 -20.29
C LYS A 157 17.02 5.93 -20.44
N LEU A 158 18.23 5.85 -19.90
CA LEU A 158 19.30 6.80 -20.18
C LEU A 158 19.94 6.42 -21.51
N ILE A 159 19.99 7.36 -22.45
CA ILE A 159 20.56 7.19 -23.77
C ILE A 159 21.92 7.87 -23.81
N LYS A 160 22.98 7.10 -24.10
CA LYS A 160 24.36 7.59 -24.04
C LYS A 160 25.01 7.77 -25.42
N SER A 161 24.37 7.33 -26.49
CA SER A 161 24.91 7.41 -27.85
C SER A 161 23.82 7.37 -28.91
N PHE A 162 24.15 7.76 -30.14
CA PHE A 162 23.27 7.63 -31.30
C PHE A 162 22.84 6.18 -31.57
N LYS A 163 23.73 5.20 -31.39
CA LYS A 163 23.39 3.76 -31.54
C LYS A 163 22.27 3.32 -30.60
N GLU A 164 22.21 3.89 -29.40
CA GLU A 164 21.11 3.60 -28.46
C GLU A 164 19.82 4.33 -28.83
N LEU A 165 19.92 5.46 -29.55
CA LEU A 165 18.79 6.25 -30.04
C LEU A 165 18.06 5.52 -31.17
N ASP A 166 18.80 4.84 -32.07
CA ASP A 166 18.24 4.07 -33.18
C ASP A 166 17.36 2.88 -32.74
N LEU A 167 17.47 2.48 -31.47
CA LEU A 167 16.73 1.36 -30.87
C LEU A 167 15.45 1.82 -30.15
N ILE A 168 15.09 3.10 -30.20
CA ILE A 168 13.94 3.66 -29.50
C ILE A 168 12.67 3.50 -30.33
N GLU A 169 11.59 3.08 -29.66
CA GLU A 169 10.25 3.00 -30.25
C GLU A 169 9.67 4.40 -30.54
N GLN A 170 8.86 4.52 -31.59
CA GLN A 170 8.34 5.82 -32.06
C GLN A 170 7.43 6.55 -31.06
N ASP A 171 6.80 5.83 -30.13
CA ASP A 171 5.80 6.40 -29.20
C ASP A 171 6.43 6.94 -27.89
N MET A 172 7.76 7.05 -27.85
CA MET A 172 8.50 7.53 -26.69
C MET A 172 8.80 9.02 -26.79
N ILE A 173 8.89 9.69 -25.63
CA ILE A 173 9.39 11.07 -25.55
C ILE A 173 10.88 11.07 -25.24
N LEU A 174 11.66 11.74 -26.09
CA LEU A 174 13.07 12.01 -25.88
C LEU A 174 13.23 13.39 -25.24
N MET A 175 14.04 13.48 -24.20
CA MET A 175 14.25 14.71 -23.44
C MET A 175 15.69 14.84 -22.92
N GLU A 176 16.03 16.04 -22.48
CA GLU A 176 17.29 16.29 -21.77
C GLU A 176 17.44 15.36 -20.55
N TYR A 177 18.69 15.00 -20.25
CA TYR A 177 18.99 14.27 -19.02
C TYR A 177 19.04 15.22 -17.82
N LEU A 178 18.31 14.86 -16.76
CA LEU A 178 18.30 15.59 -15.49
C LEU A 178 19.13 14.79 -14.46
N PRO A 179 20.31 15.29 -14.03
CA PRO A 179 21.25 14.52 -13.21
C PRO A 179 20.98 14.58 -11.71
N GLY A 180 20.18 15.53 -11.24
CA GLY A 180 20.03 15.83 -9.83
C GLY A 180 19.01 14.95 -9.09
N LYS A 181 18.78 15.32 -7.83
CA LYS A 181 17.87 14.64 -6.90
C LYS A 181 16.42 14.64 -7.41
N GLU A 182 15.69 13.58 -7.09
CA GLU A 182 14.28 13.41 -7.44
C GLU A 182 13.39 13.54 -6.19
N TYR A 183 12.26 14.20 -6.35
CA TYR A 183 11.30 14.48 -5.28
C TYR A 183 9.88 14.12 -5.72
N THR A 184 9.08 13.65 -4.78
CA THR A 184 7.62 13.60 -4.94
C THR A 184 7.00 14.58 -3.97
N ILE A 185 6.02 15.34 -4.45
CA ILE A 185 5.26 16.28 -3.64
C ILE A 185 3.82 15.78 -3.65
N ASP A 186 3.38 15.20 -2.53
CA ASP A 186 2.02 14.76 -2.31
C ASP A 186 1.15 15.96 -1.88
N CYS A 187 -0.02 16.09 -2.49
CA CYS A 187 -0.92 17.22 -2.34
C CYS A 187 -2.34 16.76 -2.03
N PHE A 188 -3.14 17.65 -1.46
CA PHE A 188 -4.58 17.45 -1.30
C PHE A 188 -5.35 18.73 -1.58
N THR A 189 -6.31 18.65 -2.49
CA THR A 189 -7.22 19.74 -2.83
C THR A 189 -8.64 19.36 -2.43
N ASP A 190 -9.34 20.21 -1.70
CA ASP A 190 -10.71 19.92 -1.26
C ASP A 190 -11.75 20.07 -2.39
N PHE A 191 -12.99 19.70 -2.11
CA PHE A 191 -14.14 19.78 -3.02
C PHE A 191 -14.52 21.21 -3.42
N ARG A 192 -13.90 22.22 -2.81
CA ARG A 192 -14.04 23.64 -3.14
C ARG A 192 -12.85 24.16 -3.96
N GLY A 193 -11.89 23.30 -4.28
CA GLY A 193 -10.69 23.64 -5.04
C GLY A 193 -9.54 24.24 -4.20
N ASN A 194 -9.66 24.25 -2.87
CA ASN A 194 -8.61 24.77 -2.00
C ASN A 194 -7.50 23.74 -1.83
N LEU A 195 -6.26 24.11 -2.13
CA LEU A 195 -5.08 23.31 -1.84
C LEU A 195 -4.80 23.34 -0.33
N LEU A 196 -5.12 22.26 0.38
CA LEU A 196 -5.00 22.18 1.84
C LEU A 196 -3.69 21.55 2.31
N PHE A 197 -3.08 20.68 1.50
CA PHE A 197 -1.85 19.97 1.86
C PHE A 197 -0.84 20.00 0.73
N VAL A 198 0.43 20.20 1.11
CA VAL A 198 1.62 20.04 0.26
C VAL A 198 2.72 19.44 1.13
N GLY A 199 3.12 18.21 0.81
CA GLY A 199 4.21 17.50 1.48
C GLY A 199 5.26 17.07 0.48
N GLY A 200 6.49 17.57 0.62
CA GLY A 200 7.63 17.14 -0.17
C GLY A 200 8.39 15.99 0.47
N ARG A 201 8.88 15.06 -0.36
CA ARG A 201 9.77 13.97 0.05
C ARG A 201 10.81 13.67 -1.02
N GLN A 202 12.05 13.42 -0.61
CA GLN A 202 13.13 13.01 -1.52
C GLN A 202 13.01 11.51 -1.79
N ARG A 203 13.22 11.11 -3.05
CA ARG A 203 13.33 9.71 -3.47
C ARG A 203 14.81 9.31 -3.44
N LYS A 204 15.31 8.88 -2.27
CA LYS A 204 16.75 8.56 -2.06
C LYS A 204 17.20 7.37 -2.90
N ARG A 205 16.39 6.31 -2.91
CA ARG A 205 16.65 5.08 -3.65
C ARG A 205 15.41 4.67 -4.41
N ILE A 206 15.57 4.43 -5.70
CA ILE A 206 14.50 4.04 -6.62
C ILE A 206 14.80 2.63 -7.12
N VAL A 207 13.82 1.74 -7.00
CA VAL A 207 13.88 0.35 -7.49
C VAL A 207 12.64 0.10 -8.33
N ASN A 208 12.80 -0.26 -9.61
CA ASN A 208 11.70 -0.50 -10.55
C ASN A 208 10.63 0.63 -10.56
N GLY A 209 11.07 1.89 -10.51
CA GLY A 209 10.20 3.08 -10.48
C GLY A 209 9.51 3.36 -9.14
N ILE A 210 9.67 2.50 -8.14
CA ILE A 210 9.16 2.69 -6.77
C ILE A 210 10.24 3.35 -5.92
N SER A 211 9.87 4.35 -5.12
CA SER A 211 10.76 4.93 -4.11
C SER A 211 10.91 3.93 -2.97
N ALA A 212 11.99 3.16 -2.99
CA ALA A 212 12.30 2.18 -1.95
C ALA A 212 12.79 2.85 -0.66
N SER A 213 13.44 4.01 -0.76
CA SER A 213 13.87 4.83 0.37
C SER A 213 13.40 6.27 0.18
N THR A 214 12.77 6.87 1.19
CA THR A 214 12.28 8.26 1.12
C THR A 214 12.30 8.95 2.48
N GLU A 215 12.57 10.25 2.48
CA GLU A 215 12.54 11.10 3.67
C GLU A 215 11.77 12.40 3.40
N LEU A 216 11.23 13.01 4.44
CA LEU A 216 10.56 14.31 4.35
C LEU A 216 11.54 15.43 3.99
N VAL A 217 11.09 16.33 3.11
CA VAL A 217 11.85 17.52 2.73
C VAL A 217 10.94 18.73 2.80
N ASN A 218 11.37 19.74 3.57
CA ASN A 218 10.72 21.03 3.61
C ASN A 218 11.39 21.98 2.60
N ASN A 219 10.65 22.43 1.60
CA ASN A 219 11.12 23.42 0.63
C ASN A 219 9.95 24.30 0.18
N SER A 220 10.08 25.61 0.34
CA SER A 220 9.02 26.57 0.01
C SER A 220 8.62 26.54 -1.46
N LYS A 221 9.55 26.22 -2.38
CA LYS A 221 9.25 26.09 -3.83
C LYS A 221 8.23 25.00 -4.12
N PHE A 222 8.10 23.98 -3.27
CA PHE A 222 7.08 22.94 -3.46
C PHE A 222 5.66 23.51 -3.35
N ASN A 223 5.42 24.41 -2.40
CA ASN A 223 4.11 25.08 -2.24
C ASN A 223 3.80 26.00 -3.42
N GLU A 224 4.81 26.73 -3.91
CA GLU A 224 4.68 27.60 -5.07
C GLU A 224 4.28 26.79 -6.33
N ILE A 225 5.04 25.74 -6.64
CA ILE A 225 4.77 24.88 -7.80
C ILE A 225 3.41 24.18 -7.65
N ALA A 226 3.08 23.65 -6.47
CA ALA A 226 1.79 23.03 -6.20
C ALA A 226 0.63 24.02 -6.42
N GLY A 227 0.78 25.26 -5.94
CA GLY A 227 -0.21 26.33 -6.12
C GLY A 227 -0.39 26.75 -7.58
N ILE A 228 0.69 26.74 -8.38
CA ILE A 228 0.60 26.95 -9.83
C ILE A 228 -0.18 25.78 -10.46
N ILE A 229 0.19 24.54 -10.19
CA ILE A 229 -0.47 23.36 -10.78
C ILE A 229 -1.97 23.33 -10.43
N ASN A 230 -2.33 23.53 -9.16
CA ASN A 230 -3.72 23.56 -8.70
C ASN A 230 -4.56 24.70 -9.29
N ARG A 231 -3.94 25.79 -9.75
CA ARG A 231 -4.64 26.90 -10.40
C ARG A 231 -5.04 26.56 -11.85
N TYR A 232 -4.24 25.74 -12.52
CA TYR A 232 -4.42 25.44 -13.95
C TYR A 232 -5.06 24.08 -14.22
N LEU A 233 -5.21 23.24 -13.19
CA LEU A 233 -5.88 21.94 -13.24
C LEU A 233 -6.86 21.84 -12.07
N LYS A 234 -8.00 21.19 -12.28
CA LYS A 234 -9.07 21.06 -11.29
C LYS A 234 -8.96 19.73 -10.55
N PHE A 235 -8.20 19.72 -9.46
CA PHE A 235 -8.13 18.57 -8.57
C PHE A 235 -9.31 18.53 -7.60
N ASN A 236 -9.72 17.32 -7.25
CA ASN A 236 -10.71 17.05 -6.22
C ASN A 236 -10.25 15.82 -5.43
N GLY A 237 -9.56 16.05 -4.31
CA GLY A 237 -8.89 15.03 -3.52
C GLY A 237 -7.36 15.06 -3.64
N ALA A 238 -6.75 13.93 -3.33
CA ALA A 238 -5.30 13.74 -3.29
C ALA A 238 -4.70 13.59 -4.70
N TRP A 239 -3.56 14.22 -4.91
CA TRP A 239 -2.77 14.18 -6.14
C TRP A 239 -1.29 14.33 -5.78
N PHE A 240 -0.38 14.09 -6.72
CA PHE A 240 1.02 14.45 -6.53
C PHE A 240 1.64 14.92 -7.83
N PHE A 241 2.81 15.53 -7.70
CA PHE A 241 3.70 15.78 -8.81
C PHE A 241 5.13 15.41 -8.42
N GLN A 242 5.95 15.15 -9.43
CA GLN A 242 7.35 14.81 -9.24
C GLN A 242 8.24 15.88 -9.86
N LEU A 243 9.32 16.19 -9.15
CA LEU A 243 10.34 17.11 -9.58
C LEU A 243 11.68 16.39 -9.65
N LYS A 244 12.53 16.80 -10.59
CA LYS A 244 13.94 16.42 -10.60
C LYS A 244 14.82 17.62 -10.82
N VAL A 245 15.95 17.66 -10.12
CA VAL A 245 16.89 18.77 -10.19
C VAL A 245 17.73 18.66 -11.46
N ASP A 246 17.85 19.76 -12.20
CA ASP A 246 18.70 19.84 -13.38
C ASP A 246 20.17 20.13 -13.03
N SER A 247 21.02 20.32 -14.05
CA SER A 247 22.44 20.63 -13.85
C SER A 247 22.71 21.97 -13.18
N ASN A 248 21.75 22.90 -13.20
CA ASN A 248 21.86 24.24 -12.62
C ASN A 248 21.27 24.31 -11.20
N GLY A 249 20.73 23.20 -10.69
CA GLY A 249 20.08 23.16 -9.38
C GLY A 249 18.60 23.54 -9.41
N GLU A 250 17.98 23.67 -10.58
CA GLU A 250 16.57 24.04 -10.71
C GLU A 250 15.65 22.82 -10.73
N PHE A 251 14.44 22.98 -10.16
CA PHE A 251 13.44 21.92 -10.17
C PHE A 251 12.71 21.85 -11.52
N CYS A 252 12.80 20.70 -12.17
CA CYS A 252 12.08 20.38 -13.41
C CYS A 252 10.90 19.45 -13.14
N LEU A 253 9.72 19.78 -13.67
CA LEU A 253 8.51 18.95 -13.56
C LEU A 253 8.64 17.66 -14.38
N LEU A 254 8.56 16.50 -13.71
CA LEU A 254 8.63 15.19 -14.36
C LEU A 254 7.26 14.63 -14.74
N GLU A 255 6.33 14.62 -13.79
CA GLU A 255 4.97 14.08 -13.97
C GLU A 255 4.03 14.68 -12.92
N ILE A 256 2.73 14.60 -13.21
CA ILE A 256 1.63 14.92 -12.30
C ILE A 256 0.66 13.75 -12.37
N ALA A 257 0.10 13.30 -11.26
CA ALA A 257 -0.96 12.31 -11.29
C ALA A 257 -2.10 12.68 -10.31
N PRO A 258 -3.37 12.54 -10.75
CA PRO A 258 -4.55 12.98 -9.99
C PRO A 258 -5.01 11.88 -9.01
N ARG A 259 -4.07 11.34 -8.24
CA ARG A 259 -4.28 10.25 -7.27
C ARG A 259 -3.19 10.27 -6.20
N ILE A 260 -3.34 9.45 -5.15
CA ILE A 260 -2.28 9.24 -4.16
C ILE A 260 -1.02 8.61 -4.80
N ALA A 261 0.16 8.93 -4.27
CA ALA A 261 1.37 8.17 -4.61
C ALA A 261 1.43 6.85 -3.82
N GLY A 262 2.05 5.80 -4.37
CA GLY A 262 2.22 4.52 -3.64
C GLY A 262 3.10 4.59 -2.39
N VAL A 263 3.73 5.73 -2.09
CA VAL A 263 4.52 5.97 -0.87
C VAL A 263 3.92 7.14 -0.06
N SER A 264 2.66 7.49 -0.32
CA SER A 264 1.94 8.51 0.46
C SER A 264 1.72 8.09 1.92
N GLY A 265 1.88 6.79 2.24
CA GLY A 265 1.80 6.27 3.61
C GLY A 265 2.79 6.92 4.58
N LEU A 266 3.90 7.50 4.07
CA LEU A 266 4.79 8.35 4.87
C LEU A 266 4.01 9.47 5.57
N TYR A 267 3.09 10.12 4.86
CA TYR A 267 2.29 11.22 5.41
C TYR A 267 1.21 10.73 6.39
N ARG A 268 0.71 9.50 6.22
CA ARG A 268 -0.23 8.88 7.17
C ARG A 268 0.40 8.73 8.56
N ILE A 269 1.70 8.39 8.64
CA ILE A 269 2.42 8.24 9.92
C ILE A 269 2.54 9.57 10.68
N ILE A 270 2.63 10.70 9.98
CA ILE A 270 2.63 12.03 10.60
C ILE A 270 1.23 12.66 10.73
N GLY A 271 0.16 11.89 10.54
CA GLY A 271 -1.22 12.32 10.77
C GLY A 271 -2.03 12.73 9.54
N VAL A 272 -1.42 12.78 8.34
CA VAL A 272 -2.11 13.17 7.10
C VAL A 272 -2.49 11.92 6.30
N ASN A 273 -3.64 11.33 6.65
CA ASN A 273 -4.19 10.16 5.95
C ASN A 273 -4.92 10.59 4.65
N LEU A 274 -4.18 10.70 3.54
CA LEU A 274 -4.71 11.15 2.24
C LEU A 274 -5.88 10.30 1.72
N PRO A 275 -5.86 8.94 1.79
CA PRO A 275 -7.03 8.15 1.43
C PRO A 275 -8.27 8.47 2.25
N LEU A 276 -8.15 8.66 3.56
CA LEU A 276 -9.29 9.02 4.42
C LEU A 276 -9.80 10.43 4.12
N LEU A 277 -8.90 11.38 3.86
CA LEU A 277 -9.27 12.73 3.42
C LEU A 277 -10.06 12.69 2.10
N ASN A 278 -9.71 11.81 1.15
CA ASN A 278 -10.51 11.61 -0.07
C ASN A 278 -11.94 11.14 0.24
N ILE A 279 -12.13 10.28 1.25
CA ILE A 279 -13.46 9.82 1.67
C ILE A 279 -14.27 10.97 2.27
N TYR A 280 -13.69 11.79 3.13
CA TYR A 280 -14.39 12.98 3.64
C TYR A 280 -14.71 13.97 2.52
N ASN A 281 -13.79 14.15 1.58
CA ASN A 281 -13.92 15.08 0.47
C ASN A 281 -15.05 14.73 -0.48
N ILE A 282 -15.21 13.45 -0.83
CA ILE A 282 -16.27 13.01 -1.75
C ILE A 282 -17.67 13.11 -1.14
N PHE A 283 -17.75 13.20 0.19
CA PHE A 283 -18.96 13.54 0.93
C PHE A 283 -19.08 15.04 1.26
N GLU A 284 -18.22 15.88 0.68
CA GLU A 284 -18.17 17.33 0.89
C GLU A 284 -18.04 17.73 2.37
N ILE A 285 -17.39 16.87 3.15
CA ILE A 285 -17.11 17.14 4.57
C ILE A 285 -15.88 18.04 4.62
N LYS A 286 -16.05 19.22 5.23
CA LYS A 286 -14.93 20.14 5.46
C LYS A 286 -13.91 19.49 6.41
N VAL A 287 -12.66 19.47 6.00
CA VAL A 287 -11.53 18.92 6.75
C VAL A 287 -10.47 20.00 7.00
N SER A 288 -9.64 19.80 8.01
CA SER A 288 -8.39 20.52 8.21
C SER A 288 -7.24 19.52 8.26
N ILE A 289 -6.04 19.96 7.87
CA ILE A 289 -4.85 19.13 7.92
C ILE A 289 -4.32 19.12 9.35
N GLN A 290 -4.15 17.91 9.89
CA GLN A 290 -3.47 17.66 11.15
C GLN A 290 -2.15 16.97 10.82
N LYS A 291 -1.04 17.66 11.04
CA LYS A 291 0.30 17.17 10.74
C LYS A 291 1.19 17.30 11.97
N ASN A 292 1.76 16.19 12.40
CA ASN A 292 2.79 16.16 13.42
C ASN A 292 4.14 16.62 12.84
N ASP A 293 4.93 17.31 13.66
CA ASP A 293 6.23 17.86 13.26
C ASP A 293 7.37 17.01 13.83
N PHE A 294 7.66 15.90 13.15
CA PHE A 294 8.83 15.08 13.42
C PHE A 294 9.39 14.49 12.13
N MET A 295 10.70 14.21 12.14
CA MET A 295 11.38 13.60 11.01
C MET A 295 11.02 12.12 10.90
N ILE A 296 10.77 11.67 9.67
CA ILE A 296 10.59 10.25 9.35
C ILE A 296 11.27 9.90 8.04
N GLU A 297 11.72 8.65 7.99
CA GLU A 297 12.23 7.98 6.82
C GLU A 297 11.46 6.68 6.64
N SER A 298 11.24 6.29 5.38
CA SER A 298 10.61 5.01 5.04
C SER A 298 11.55 4.23 4.14
N GLU A 299 11.80 2.98 4.53
CA GLU A 299 12.42 1.95 3.72
C GLU A 299 11.38 0.88 3.38
N LYS A 300 11.27 0.54 2.10
CA LYS A 300 10.40 -0.52 1.60
C LYS A 300 11.23 -1.76 1.26
N SER A 301 10.72 -2.91 1.68
CA SER A 301 11.15 -4.24 1.26
C SER A 301 9.95 -5.01 0.71
N LEU A 302 10.23 -6.13 0.04
CA LEU A 302 9.18 -7.11 -0.26
C LEU A 302 8.88 -7.89 1.01
N VAL A 303 7.60 -7.94 1.39
CA VAL A 303 7.11 -8.67 2.56
C VAL A 303 6.26 -9.84 2.07
N SER A 304 6.54 -11.03 2.58
CA SER A 304 5.75 -12.23 2.32
C SER A 304 4.47 -12.23 3.15
N ARG A 305 3.37 -12.67 2.54
CA ARG A 305 2.14 -13.04 3.26
C ARG A 305 1.78 -14.45 2.86
N TYR A 306 1.30 -15.23 3.83
CA TYR A 306 1.06 -16.65 3.65
C TYR A 306 -0.42 -16.95 3.85
N SER A 307 -0.92 -17.86 3.02
CA SER A 307 -2.23 -18.50 3.21
C SER A 307 -1.95 -19.98 3.38
N ILE A 308 -2.25 -20.51 4.55
CA ILE A 308 -1.97 -21.91 4.90
C ILE A 308 -3.22 -22.76 4.71
N GLY A 309 -3.05 -23.96 4.17
CA GLY A 309 -4.14 -24.91 3.89
C GLY A 309 -4.55 -25.77 5.08
N ILE A 310 -4.25 -25.36 6.31
CA ILE A 310 -4.52 -26.15 7.52
C ILE A 310 -5.82 -25.70 8.18
N LYS A 311 -6.52 -26.65 8.83
CA LYS A 311 -7.71 -26.38 9.63
C LYS A 311 -7.41 -26.69 11.09
N TYR A 312 -7.61 -25.70 11.96
CA TYR A 312 -7.43 -25.87 13.39
C TYR A 312 -8.38 -24.95 14.17
N LYS A 313 -8.62 -25.33 15.42
CA LYS A 313 -9.43 -24.64 16.43
C LYS A 313 -8.68 -24.50 17.76
N LYS A 314 -7.63 -25.31 17.96
CA LYS A 314 -6.84 -25.37 19.19
C LYS A 314 -5.37 -25.08 18.88
N VAL A 315 -4.78 -24.22 19.69
CA VAL A 315 -3.37 -23.85 19.60
C VAL A 315 -2.70 -24.21 20.90
N TYR A 316 -1.66 -25.04 20.83
CA TYR A 316 -0.79 -25.32 21.96
C TYR A 316 0.52 -24.56 21.73
N ILE A 317 0.88 -23.65 22.64
CA ILE A 317 2.05 -22.79 22.50
C ILE A 317 2.92 -22.88 23.75
N ASP A 318 4.23 -23.01 23.56
CA ASP A 318 5.19 -22.97 24.67
C ASP A 318 5.43 -21.55 25.22
N LEU A 319 5.95 -21.48 26.45
CA LEU A 319 6.27 -20.23 27.13
C LEU A 319 7.70 -19.75 26.87
N ASP A 320 8.68 -20.56 27.26
CA ASP A 320 10.08 -20.17 27.37
C ASP A 320 10.71 -20.26 25.98
N ASP A 321 11.48 -19.25 25.57
CA ASP A 321 12.08 -19.15 24.21
C ASP A 321 11.06 -19.16 23.04
N THR A 322 9.76 -19.17 23.35
CA THR A 322 8.65 -19.07 22.39
C THR A 322 7.84 -17.78 22.60
N LEU A 323 7.10 -17.67 23.71
CA LEU A 323 6.35 -16.45 24.07
C LEU A 323 7.23 -15.40 24.73
N ILE A 324 8.28 -15.83 25.43
CA ILE A 324 9.25 -14.97 26.08
C ILE A 324 10.63 -15.33 25.55
N ILE A 325 11.21 -14.43 24.74
CA ILE A 325 12.53 -14.60 24.13
C ILE A 325 13.45 -13.54 24.72
N ASN A 326 14.59 -13.94 25.28
CA ASN A 326 15.57 -13.03 25.89
C ASN A 326 14.93 -12.08 26.92
N ASN A 327 14.05 -12.62 27.80
CA ASN A 327 13.33 -11.86 28.84
C ASN A 327 12.47 -10.70 28.25
N LYS A 328 11.96 -10.87 27.03
CA LYS A 328 11.01 -9.98 26.37
C LYS A 328 9.88 -10.78 25.74
N VAL A 329 8.69 -10.20 25.70
CA VAL A 329 7.53 -10.82 25.05
C VAL A 329 7.71 -10.84 23.53
N ASN A 330 7.43 -11.98 22.91
CA ASN A 330 7.43 -12.15 21.47
C ASN A 330 6.14 -11.55 20.86
N LEU A 331 6.25 -10.38 20.24
CA LEU A 331 5.11 -9.63 19.72
C LEU A 331 4.36 -10.34 18.59
N ASN A 332 5.03 -11.16 17.78
CA ASN A 332 4.37 -11.95 16.74
C ASN A 332 3.51 -13.06 17.37
N ALA A 333 4.03 -13.73 18.40
CA ALA A 333 3.28 -14.75 19.12
C ALA A 333 2.05 -14.13 19.84
N ILE A 334 2.20 -12.96 20.46
CA ILE A 334 1.06 -12.25 21.06
C ILE A 334 0.03 -11.83 20.02
N SER A 335 0.47 -11.26 18.90
CA SER A 335 -0.43 -10.88 17.81
C SER A 335 -1.21 -12.10 17.30
N PHE A 336 -0.53 -13.25 17.18
CA PHE A 336 -1.15 -14.50 16.79
C PHE A 336 -2.16 -15.02 17.82
N ILE A 337 -1.85 -14.96 19.12
CA ILE A 337 -2.78 -15.32 20.20
C ILE A 337 -4.05 -14.46 20.12
N TYR A 338 -3.93 -13.14 19.96
CA TYR A 338 -5.10 -12.27 19.83
C TYR A 338 -5.88 -12.53 18.53
N SER A 339 -5.20 -12.86 17.44
CA SER A 339 -5.86 -13.32 16.21
C SER A 339 -6.69 -14.59 16.47
N CYS A 340 -6.16 -15.56 17.21
CA CYS A 340 -6.88 -16.77 17.63
C CYS A 340 -8.09 -16.43 18.49
N ILE A 341 -7.95 -15.55 19.48
CA ILE A 341 -9.05 -15.11 20.37
C ILE A 341 -10.17 -14.44 19.56
N ASN A 342 -9.83 -13.53 18.62
CA ASN A 342 -10.82 -12.87 17.76
C ASN A 342 -11.59 -13.88 16.89
N ASN A 343 -10.94 -14.96 16.47
CA ASN A 343 -11.53 -16.06 15.69
C ASN A 343 -12.20 -17.15 16.57
N LYS A 344 -12.25 -16.95 17.90
CA LYS A 344 -12.79 -17.90 18.88
C LYS A 344 -12.11 -19.27 18.83
N TYR A 345 -10.79 -19.26 18.66
CA TYR A 345 -9.94 -20.45 18.80
C TYR A 345 -9.47 -20.57 20.25
N GLU A 346 -9.26 -21.81 20.70
CA GLU A 346 -8.77 -22.12 22.02
C GLU A 346 -7.23 -22.05 22.01
N VAL A 347 -6.66 -21.32 22.96
CA VAL A 347 -5.20 -21.15 23.08
C VAL A 347 -4.75 -21.72 24.42
N TYR A 348 -3.94 -22.76 24.38
CA TYR A 348 -3.41 -23.46 25.54
C TYR A 348 -1.93 -23.11 25.71
N LEU A 349 -1.58 -22.59 26.89
CA LEU A 349 -0.17 -22.51 27.27
C LEU A 349 0.28 -23.91 27.71
N ILE A 350 1.33 -24.45 27.10
CA ILE A 350 1.90 -25.74 27.51
C ILE A 350 3.38 -25.57 27.79
N THR A 351 3.79 -25.68 29.07
CA THR A 351 5.14 -25.29 29.47
C THR A 351 5.74 -26.23 30.53
N ARG A 352 7.07 -26.32 30.52
CA ARG A 352 7.89 -26.93 31.58
C ARG A 352 8.65 -25.88 32.41
N HIS A 353 8.18 -24.63 32.40
CA HIS A 353 8.83 -23.54 33.12
C HIS A 353 9.18 -23.93 34.55
N ARG A 354 10.43 -23.66 34.93
CA ARG A 354 10.94 -23.94 36.28
C ARG A 354 10.75 -22.70 37.14
N GLY A 355 10.29 -22.89 38.38
CA GLY A 355 10.07 -21.80 39.33
C GLY A 355 8.59 -21.46 39.49
N ASP A 356 8.29 -20.21 39.83
CA ASP A 356 6.92 -19.74 40.02
C ASP A 356 6.33 -19.22 38.70
N LEU A 357 5.60 -20.10 38.01
CA LEU A 357 4.94 -19.78 36.75
C LEU A 357 3.95 -18.62 36.87
N THR A 358 3.20 -18.52 37.98
CA THR A 358 2.19 -17.47 38.17
C THR A 358 2.86 -16.09 38.21
N SER A 359 3.86 -15.95 39.09
CA SER A 359 4.65 -14.71 39.19
C SER A 359 5.34 -14.36 37.86
N TYR A 360 5.79 -15.37 37.11
CA TYR A 360 6.43 -15.17 35.81
C TYR A 360 5.45 -14.65 34.74
N LEU A 361 4.24 -15.23 34.65
CA LEU A 361 3.20 -14.74 33.74
C LEU A 361 2.71 -13.33 34.11
N GLU A 362 2.57 -13.04 35.40
CA GLU A 362 2.19 -11.71 35.90
C GLU A 362 3.22 -10.64 35.54
N LYS A 363 4.51 -10.97 35.69
CA LYS A 363 5.64 -10.10 35.32
C LYS A 363 5.54 -9.64 33.86
N PHE A 364 5.19 -10.55 32.95
CA PHE A 364 5.09 -10.26 31.51
C PHE A 364 3.69 -9.88 31.03
N LYS A 365 2.71 -9.75 31.93
CA LYS A 365 1.31 -9.43 31.60
C LYS A 365 0.68 -10.45 30.65
N LEU A 366 1.01 -11.73 30.84
CA LEU A 366 0.47 -12.85 30.05
C LEU A 366 -0.65 -13.60 30.79
N THR A 367 -1.10 -13.10 31.94
CA THR A 367 -2.24 -13.67 32.66
C THR A 367 -3.54 -13.47 31.87
N ASN A 368 -4.43 -14.47 31.92
CA ASN A 368 -5.74 -14.48 31.26
C ASN A 368 -5.73 -14.52 29.71
N LEU A 369 -4.59 -14.79 29.07
CA LEU A 369 -4.53 -14.94 27.61
C LEU A 369 -4.95 -16.33 27.11
N PHE A 370 -4.91 -17.32 28.00
CA PHE A 370 -5.03 -18.73 27.63
C PHE A 370 -6.37 -19.30 28.09
N THR A 371 -6.93 -20.18 27.26
CA THR A 371 -8.07 -21.03 27.61
C THR A 371 -7.75 -21.89 28.82
N ASP A 372 -6.54 -22.45 28.86
CA ASP A 372 -6.02 -23.19 30.02
C ASP A 372 -4.47 -23.17 30.02
N ILE A 373 -3.88 -23.45 31.18
CA ILE A 373 -2.43 -23.50 31.39
C ILE A 373 -2.03 -24.92 31.81
N ILE A 374 -1.34 -25.62 30.90
CA ILE A 374 -0.81 -26.96 31.09
C ILE A 374 0.64 -26.83 31.57
N TRP A 375 0.81 -26.79 32.91
CA TRP A 375 2.13 -26.73 33.53
C TRP A 375 2.66 -28.13 33.87
N ILE A 376 3.58 -28.62 33.03
CA ILE A 376 4.15 -29.96 33.13
C ILE A 376 5.34 -29.92 34.09
N LYS A 377 5.16 -30.46 35.30
CA LYS A 377 6.19 -30.52 36.35
C LYS A 377 7.02 -31.80 36.36
N ASN A 378 6.58 -32.83 35.65
CA ASN A 378 7.31 -34.09 35.50
C ASN A 378 8.02 -34.13 34.14
N ASN A 379 8.97 -35.05 33.94
CA ASN A 379 9.68 -35.18 32.66
C ASN A 379 8.86 -35.90 31.57
N SER A 380 7.52 -35.79 31.61
CA SER A 380 6.69 -36.44 30.60
C SER A 380 6.60 -35.60 29.31
N PRO A 381 6.51 -36.24 28.13
CA PRO A 381 6.48 -35.55 26.84
C PRO A 381 5.22 -34.68 26.69
N LYS A 382 5.35 -33.54 26.01
CA LYS A 382 4.22 -32.61 25.77
C LYS A 382 3.09 -33.27 24.98
N SER A 383 3.43 -34.21 24.08
CA SER A 383 2.45 -34.97 23.30
C SER A 383 1.37 -35.69 24.14
N LYS A 384 1.64 -36.00 25.42
CA LYS A 384 0.66 -36.63 26.32
C LYS A 384 -0.46 -35.70 26.78
N TYR A 385 -0.28 -34.39 26.68
CA TYR A 385 -1.22 -33.39 27.18
C TYR A 385 -1.99 -32.66 26.08
N ILE A 386 -1.69 -32.98 24.81
CA ILE A 386 -2.28 -32.33 23.65
C ILE A 386 -3.49 -33.13 23.17
N ASP A 387 -4.64 -32.47 23.08
CA ASP A 387 -5.77 -32.98 22.29
C ASP A 387 -5.39 -32.89 20.80
N LYS A 388 -5.52 -33.99 20.08
CA LYS A 388 -5.08 -34.10 18.67
C LYS A 388 -6.08 -33.47 17.71
N LYS A 389 -7.35 -33.32 18.12
CA LYS A 389 -8.41 -32.88 17.22
C LYS A 389 -8.29 -31.39 16.90
N GLU A 390 -8.11 -31.08 15.61
CA GLU A 390 -8.06 -29.70 15.09
C GLU A 390 -7.04 -28.83 15.84
N SER A 391 -5.88 -29.41 16.14
CA SER A 391 -4.83 -28.76 16.93
C SER A 391 -3.60 -28.43 16.10
N ILE A 392 -2.90 -27.39 16.51
CA ILE A 392 -1.52 -27.11 16.11
C ILE A 392 -0.65 -26.92 17.34
N PHE A 393 0.66 -27.08 17.16
CA PHE A 393 1.64 -26.92 18.23
C PHE A 393 2.78 -25.98 17.82
N ILE A 394 3.19 -25.09 18.73
CA ILE A 394 4.22 -24.08 18.51
C ILE A 394 5.23 -24.12 19.65
N ASP A 395 6.50 -24.35 19.30
CA ASP A 395 7.60 -24.53 20.26
C ASP A 395 8.94 -24.29 19.56
N ASP A 396 9.90 -23.65 20.23
CA ASP A 396 11.26 -23.48 19.69
C ASP A 396 12.02 -24.82 19.66
N SER A 397 11.75 -25.71 20.62
CA SER A 397 12.46 -26.96 20.78
C SER A 397 12.14 -27.92 19.64
N TYR A 398 13.16 -28.21 18.83
CA TYR A 398 13.06 -29.22 17.77
C TYR A 398 12.57 -30.57 18.32
N GLN A 399 13.08 -30.99 19.48
CA GLN A 399 12.74 -32.28 20.08
C GLN A 399 11.27 -32.34 20.54
N GLU A 400 10.73 -31.26 21.10
CA GLU A 400 9.31 -31.22 21.48
C GLU A 400 8.42 -31.20 20.24
N ARG A 401 8.80 -30.47 19.19
CA ARG A 401 8.07 -30.48 17.92
C ARG A 401 8.09 -31.86 17.26
N GLU A 402 9.22 -32.55 17.29
CA GLU A 402 9.36 -33.91 16.77
C GLU A 402 8.48 -34.90 17.56
N ASP A 403 8.50 -34.84 18.90
CA ASP A 403 7.64 -35.65 19.77
C ASP A 403 6.15 -35.45 19.41
N VAL A 404 5.68 -34.21 19.33
CA VAL A 404 4.29 -33.90 19.03
C VAL A 404 3.93 -34.30 17.59
N LEU A 405 4.81 -34.08 16.62
CA LEU A 405 4.57 -34.48 15.24
C LEU A 405 4.42 -36.01 15.11
N ILE A 406 5.28 -36.79 15.75
CA ILE A 406 5.24 -38.26 15.70
C ILE A 406 4.05 -38.82 16.46
N ASN A 407 3.82 -38.36 17.69
CA ASN A 407 2.86 -38.98 18.61
C ASN A 407 1.43 -38.41 18.47
N CYS A 408 1.30 -37.13 18.12
CA CYS A 408 -0.01 -36.48 17.92
C CYS A 408 -0.42 -36.40 16.44
N LYS A 409 0.53 -36.42 15.51
CA LYS A 409 0.28 -36.28 14.06
C LYS A 409 -0.49 -35.00 13.69
N ILE A 410 -0.14 -33.91 14.37
CA ILE A 410 -0.69 -32.58 14.12
C ILE A 410 0.38 -31.66 13.53
N PRO A 411 0.01 -30.57 12.84
CA PRO A 411 0.98 -29.58 12.37
C PRO A 411 1.76 -28.95 13.55
N VAL A 412 3.08 -28.85 13.39
CA VAL A 412 3.99 -28.23 14.37
C VAL A 412 4.76 -27.09 13.72
N PHE A 413 5.01 -26.02 14.47
CA PHE A 413 5.65 -24.79 13.96
C PHE A 413 6.78 -24.34 14.86
N ASP A 414 7.90 -24.00 14.23
CA ASP A 414 8.94 -23.20 14.88
C ASP A 414 8.43 -21.79 15.18
N VAL A 415 9.03 -21.12 16.15
CA VAL A 415 8.72 -19.72 16.51
C VAL A 415 8.85 -18.77 15.31
N SER A 416 9.83 -19.00 14.43
CA SER A 416 10.01 -18.20 13.21
C SER A 416 8.85 -18.35 12.21
N ALA A 417 8.10 -19.45 12.26
CA ALA A 417 7.00 -19.73 11.35
C ALA A 417 5.66 -19.10 11.77
N ILE A 418 5.60 -18.45 12.94
CA ILE A 418 4.39 -17.77 13.43
C ILE A 418 3.89 -16.71 12.44
N GLU A 419 4.77 -16.08 11.67
CA GLU A 419 4.37 -15.13 10.62
C GLU A 419 3.41 -15.73 9.59
N GLY A 420 3.51 -17.04 9.35
CA GLY A 420 2.65 -17.79 8.43
C GLY A 420 1.25 -18.06 8.98
N LEU A 421 1.03 -17.85 10.29
CA LEU A 421 -0.23 -18.10 10.99
C LEU A 421 -1.03 -16.81 11.29
N LEU A 422 -0.46 -15.62 10.99
CA LEU A 422 -1.05 -14.33 11.40
C LEU A 422 -2.24 -13.87 10.56
N TYR A 423 -2.31 -14.26 9.28
CA TYR A 423 -3.18 -13.66 8.27
C TYR A 423 -4.28 -14.59 7.77
#